data_AF-A0A2V5RXA7-F1
#
_entry.id   AF-A0A2V5RXA7-F1
#
_cell.length_a   1.000
_cell.length_b   1.000
_cell.length_c   1.000
_cell.angle_alpha   90.00
_cell.angle_beta   90.00
_cell.angle_gamma   90.00
#
_symmetry.space_group_name_H-M   'P 1'
#
loop_
_entity.id
_entity.type
_entity.pdbx_description
1 polymer ?
#
loop_
_entity_poly.entity_id
_entity_poly.type
_entity_poly.pdbx_seq_one_letter_code
_entity_poly.pdbx_strand_id
1 'polypeptide(L)' 'MIDKVRKILGLGSRKTGNKLILSVEKLESRVALLENRRLEEYSVERKSSRNIVGSIYKGKVKNIEMGLKAMFV' A
#
# COMPACT_ATOMS: atom_id res chain seq x y z
N MET A 1 24.95 15.98 -16.15
CA MET A 1 26.42 16.22 -16.17
C MET A 1 27.12 15.56 -14.96
N ILE A 2 26.59 15.73 -13.74
CA ILE A 2 27.12 15.15 -12.49
C ILE A 2 27.16 13.61 -12.47
N ASP A 3 26.16 12.92 -13.01
CA ASP A 3 26.12 11.45 -12.96
C ASP A 3 27.20 10.78 -13.84
N LYS A 4 27.65 11.46 -14.89
CA LYS A 4 28.74 10.99 -15.77
C LYS A 4 30.08 11.04 -15.06
N VAL A 5 30.31 12.10 -14.27
CA VAL A 5 31.51 12.29 -13.44
C VAL A 5 31.57 11.23 -12.31
N ARG A 6 30.45 10.93 -11.65
CA ARG A 6 30.40 9.88 -10.62
C ARG A 6 30.71 8.49 -11.16
N LYS A 7 30.22 8.18 -12.36
CA LYS A 7 30.49 6.89 -13.03
C LYS A 7 31.98 6.70 -13.35
N ILE A 8 32.70 7.78 -13.67
CA ILE A 8 34.16 7.78 -13.88
C ILE A 8 34.91 7.61 -12.55
N LEU A 9 34.41 8.19 -11.46
CA LEU A 9 35.00 8.10 -10.12
C LEU A 9 34.69 6.78 -9.38
N GLY A 10 34.13 5.76 -10.04
CA GLY A 10 33.76 4.48 -9.40
C GLY A 10 32.62 4.57 -8.38
N LEU A 11 32.02 5.75 -8.20
CA LEU A 11 30.87 5.96 -7.34
C LEU A 11 29.64 5.45 -8.09
N GLY A 12 29.11 4.30 -7.65
CA GLY A 12 27.95 3.66 -8.26
C GLY A 12 26.82 4.65 -8.53
N SER A 13 26.19 4.51 -9.71
CA SER A 13 25.02 5.29 -10.12
C SER A 13 24.01 5.40 -8.97
N ARG A 14 23.51 6.61 -8.68
CA ARG A 14 22.38 6.73 -7.77
C ARG A 14 21.23 5.94 -8.38
N LYS A 15 20.89 4.77 -7.82
CA LYS A 15 19.62 4.10 -8.13
C LYS A 15 18.49 5.10 -7.85
N THR A 16 17.97 5.70 -8.92
CA THR A 16 16.80 6.56 -9.01
C THR A 16 15.66 5.70 -9.51
N GLY A 17 14.71 5.41 -8.63
CA GLY A 17 13.59 4.54 -8.90
C GLY A 17 12.72 4.44 -7.66
N ASN A 18 11.47 4.06 -7.87
CA ASN A 18 10.48 3.98 -6.81
C ASN A 18 10.84 2.82 -5.89
N LYS A 19 10.77 3.05 -4.59
CA LYS A 19 10.99 2.03 -3.56
C LYS A 19 9.85 2.07 -2.57
N LEU A 20 9.38 0.88 -2.19
CA LEU A 20 8.49 0.72 -1.06
C LEU A 20 9.32 0.25 0.13
N ILE A 21 9.21 0.97 1.25
CA ILE A 21 9.76 0.54 2.54
C ILE A 21 8.59 0.09 3.40
N LEU A 22 8.65 -1.15 3.87
CA LEU A 22 7.64 -1.73 4.75
C LEU A 22 8.25 -1.98 6.13
N SER A 23 7.55 -1.56 7.19
CA SER A 23 7.84 -1.93 8.57
C SER A 23 6.60 -2.56 9.17
N VAL A 24 6.70 -3.85 9.49
CA VAL A 24 5.59 -4.67 9.96
C VAL A 24 5.81 -5.01 11.43
N GLU A 25 4.98 -4.44 12.30
CA GLU A 25 5.00 -4.66 13.74
C GLU A 25 3.71 -5.35 14.22
N LYS A 26 3.65 -5.75 15.49
CA LYS A 26 2.49 -6.48 16.03
C LYS A 26 1.18 -5.69 15.92
N LEU A 27 1.23 -4.38 16.16
CA LEU A 27 0.06 -3.50 16.28
C LEU A 27 -0.18 -2.61 15.04
N GLU A 28 0.86 -2.39 14.23
CA GLU A 28 0.78 -1.54 13.05
C GLU A 28 1.69 -2.03 11.92
N SER A 29 1.28 -1.74 10.68
CA SER A 29 2.07 -1.89 9.47
C SER A 29 2.26 -0.50 8.86
N ARG A 30 3.50 -0.16 8.52
CA ARG A 30 3.86 1.14 7.95
C ARG A 30 4.44 0.94 6.57
N VAL A 31 3.99 1.74 5.61
CA VAL A 31 4.45 1.70 4.22
C VAL A 31 4.89 3.10 3.81
N ALA A 32 6.09 3.21 3.25
CA ALA A 32 6.63 4.45 2.71
C ALA A 32 6.99 4.28 1.23
N LEU A 33 6.50 5.18 0.37
CA LEU A 33 6.94 5.31 -1.01
C LEU A 33 8.10 6.31 -1.06
N LEU A 34 9.26 5.84 -1.52
CA LEU A 34 10.37 6.71 -1.85
C LEU A 34 10.52 6.84 -3.36
N GLU A 35 10.55 8.07 -3.86
CA GLU A 35 10.95 8.37 -5.23
C GLU A 35 12.27 9.15 -5.18
N ASN A 36 13.29 8.67 -5.92
CA ASN A 36 14.60 9.32 -5.93
C ASN A 36 15.21 9.55 -4.53
N ARG A 37 14.89 8.65 -3.58
CA ARG A 37 15.28 8.70 -2.16
C ARG A 37 14.65 9.84 -1.36
N ARG A 38 13.61 10.48 -1.90
CA ARG A 38 12.73 11.40 -1.17
C ARG A 38 11.46 10.66 -0.79
N LEU A 39 10.93 10.96 0.39
CA LEU A 39 9.66 10.41 0.85
C LEU A 39 8.52 11.14 0.14
N GLU A 40 7.72 10.39 -0.60
CA GLU A 40 6.56 10.94 -1.33
C GLU A 40 5.24 10.56 -0.62
N GLU A 41 5.12 9.31 -0.17
CA GLU A 41 3.91 8.85 0.55
C GLU A 41 4.29 8.05 1.80
N TYR A 42 3.50 8.20 2.86
CA TYR A 42 3.62 7.43 4.10
C TYR A 42 2.23 7.07 4.64
N SER A 43 1.98 5.77 4.81
CA SER A 43 0.71 5.22 5.30
C SER A 43 0.95 4.30 6.49
N VAL A 44 0.01 4.30 7.43
CA VAL A 44 0.03 3.46 8.63
C VAL A 44 -1.31 2.74 8.75
N GLU A 45 -1.26 1.40 8.69
CA GLU A 45 -2.40 0.53 8.92
C GLU A 45 -2.32 -0.05 10.33
N ARG A 46 -3.41 0.05 11.10
CA ARG A 46 -3.50 -0.50 12.45
C ARG A 46 -4.52 -1.64 12.50
N LYS A 47 -4.19 -2.70 13.23
CA LYS A 47 -5.07 -3.88 13.34
C LYS A 47 -6.42 -3.60 14.02
N SER A 48 -6.52 -2.52 14.81
CA SER A 48 -7.75 -2.13 15.48
C SER A 48 -8.84 -1.63 14.54
N SER A 49 -8.48 -1.20 13.33
CA SER A 49 -9.42 -0.69 12.32
C SER A 49 -9.44 -1.62 11.11
N ARG A 50 -10.35 -2.60 11.11
CA ARG A 50 -10.58 -3.44 9.92
C ARG A 50 -11.41 -2.66 8.91
N ASN A 51 -10.84 -2.32 7.76
CA ASN A 51 -11.58 -1.74 6.65
C ASN A 51 -12.10 -2.86 5.74
N ILE A 52 -13.42 -2.92 5.53
CA ILE A 52 -14.07 -3.89 4.62
C ILE A 52 -14.53 -3.24 3.31
N VAL A 53 -14.40 -1.92 3.18
CA VAL A 53 -14.82 -1.19 1.97
C VAL A 53 -14.01 -1.66 0.77
N GLY A 54 -14.68 -1.90 -0.35
CA GLY A 54 -14.05 -2.38 -1.60
C GLY A 54 -13.69 -3.86 -1.60
N SER A 55 -13.93 -4.58 -0.50
CA SER A 55 -13.71 -6.02 -0.44
C SER A 55 -14.78 -6.76 -1.24
N ILE A 56 -14.36 -7.78 -2.01
CA ILE A 56 -15.26 -8.65 -2.78
C ILE A 56 -15.31 -10.01 -2.10
N TYR A 57 -16.52 -10.47 -1.80
CA TYR A 57 -16.76 -11.75 -1.11
C TYR A 57 -17.64 -12.67 -1.95
N LYS A 58 -17.43 -13.98 -1.81
CA LYS A 58 -18.38 -14.99 -2.26
C LYS A 58 -19.33 -15.32 -1.11
N GLY A 59 -20.59 -14.92 -1.23
CA GLY A 59 -21.62 -15.19 -0.22
C GLY A 59 -22.75 -16.07 -0.74
N LYS A 60 -23.58 -16.59 0.17
CA LYS A 60 -24.76 -17.39 -0.15
C LYS A 60 -25.99 -16.70 0.41
N VAL A 61 -26.96 -16.41 -0.46
CA VAL A 61 -28.22 -15.77 -0.04
C VAL A 61 -28.90 -16.60 1.05
N LYS A 62 -29.20 -15.98 2.19
CA LYS A 62 -29.89 -16.59 3.32
C LYS A 62 -31.37 -16.24 3.36
N ASN A 63 -31.72 -14.99 2.99
CA ASN A 63 -33.10 -14.51 3.05
C ASN A 63 -33.38 -13.48 1.95
N ILE A 64 -34.64 -13.42 1.50
CA ILE A 64 -35.12 -12.49 0.48
C ILE A 64 -36.26 -11.67 1.09
N GLU A 65 -36.08 -10.36 1.22
CA GLU A 65 -37.08 -9.45 1.78
C GLU A 65 -37.71 -8.57 0.71
N MET A 66 -38.88 -8.98 0.22
CA MET A 66 -39.57 -8.32 -0.89
C MET A 66 -39.97 -6.86 -0.55
N GLY A 67 -40.38 -6.59 0.70
CA GLY A 67 -40.78 -5.25 1.14
C GLY A 67 -39.62 -4.24 1.13
N LEU A 68 -38.40 -4.70 1.39
CA LEU A 68 -37.19 -3.88 1.34
C LEU A 68 -36.56 -3.86 -0.05
N LYS A 69 -37.07 -4.68 -0.98
CA LYS A 69 -36.46 -4.95 -2.28
C LYS A 69 -34.97 -5.31 -2.13
N ALA A 70 -34.67 -6.14 -1.15
CA ALA A 70 -33.31 -6.51 -0.76
C ALA A 70 -33.17 -8.01 -0.49
N MET A 71 -31.92 -8.49 -0.51
CA MET A 71 -31.56 -9.86 -0.15
C MET A 71 -30.39 -9.83 0.83
N PHE A 72 -30.41 -10.73 1.80
CA PHE A 72 -29.35 -10.87 2.79
C PHE A 72 -28.45 -12.03 2.40
N VAL A 73 -27.16 -11.74 2.33
CA VAL A 73 -26.07 -12.65 1.93
C VAL A 73 -25.25 -13.04 3.16
#